data_AF-A0A9E1P2B2-F1
#
_entry.id   AF-A0A9E1P2B2-F1
#
_cell.length_a   1.000
_cell.length_b   1.000
_cell.length_c   1.000
_cell.angle_alpha   90.00
_cell.angle_beta   90.00
_cell.angle_gamma   90.00
#
_symmetry.space_group_name_H-M   'P 1'
#
loop_
_entity.id
_entity.type
_entity.pdbx_description
1 polymer ?
#
loop_
_entity_poly.entity_id
_entity_poly.type
_entity_poly.pdbx_seq_one_letter_code
_entity_poly.pdbx_strand_id
1 'polypeptide(L)' 'EPPSVERVEWEHIQKVLRDNNDNISATARALGMHRRTLQRKLQKRPVSR' A
#
# COMPACT_ATOMS: atom_id res chain seq x y z
N GLU A 1 -11.97 -5.18 17.89
CA GLU A 1 -10.57 -4.72 18.06
C GLU A 1 -10.29 -3.63 17.02
N PRO A 2 -9.56 -2.56 17.34
CA PRO A 2 -9.24 -1.53 16.35
C PRO A 2 -8.42 -2.15 15.20
N PRO A 3 -8.61 -1.71 13.95
CA PRO A 3 -7.79 -2.19 12.84
C PRO A 3 -6.31 -1.96 13.17
N SER A 4 -5.49 -2.98 12.98
CA SER A 4 -4.05 -2.85 13.15
C SER A 4 -3.52 -1.75 12.21
N VAL A 5 -2.49 -1.02 12.65
CA VAL A 5 -1.87 0.05 11.86
C VAL A 5 -1.46 -0.44 10.47
N GLU A 6 -1.03 -1.70 10.36
CA GLU A 6 -0.69 -2.35 9.10
C GLU A 6 -1.88 -2.50 8.14
N ARG A 7 -3.09 -2.74 8.66
CA ARG A 7 -4.30 -2.83 7.84
C ARG A 7 -4.70 -1.46 7.29
N VAL A 8 -4.62 -0.42 8.12
CA VAL A 8 -4.93 0.95 7.69
C VAL A 8 -3.95 1.40 6.62
N GLU A 9 -2.66 1.11 6.80
CA GLU A 9 -1.64 1.39 5.77
C GLU A 9 -1.92 0.64 4.47
N TRP A 10 -2.31 -0.63 4.56
CA TRP A 10 -2.66 -1.44 3.39
C TRP A 10 -3.85 -0.88 2.62
N GLU A 11 -4.94 -0.54 3.31
CA GLU A 11 -6.14 0.05 2.72
C GLU A 11 -5.81 1.40 2.04
N HIS A 12 -4.95 2.21 2.66
CA HIS A 12 -4.47 3.46 2.06
C HIS A 12 -3.67 3.21 0.77
N ILE A 13 -2.75 2.25 0.78
CA ILE A 13 -1.99 1.84 -0.42
C ILE A 13 -2.93 1.41 -1.55
N GLN A 14 -3.93 0.58 -1.24
CA GLN A 14 -4.89 0.07 -2.23
C GLN A 14 -5.74 1.18 -2.84
N LYS A 15 -6.17 2.15 -2.02
CA LYS A 15 -6.91 3.32 -2.50
C LYS A 15 -6.08 4.12 -3.51
N VAL A 16 -4.85 4.46 -3.14
CA VAL A 16 -3.96 5.25 -4.02
C VAL A 16 -3.56 4.47 -5.27
N LEU A 17 -3.38 3.16 -5.20
CA LEU A 17 -3.15 2.31 -6.38
C LEU A 17 -4.30 2.39 -7.38
N ARG A 18 -5.53 2.29 -6.88
CA ARG A 18 -6.72 2.39 -7.73
C ARG A 18 -6.85 3.77 -8.38
N ASP A 19 -6.56 4.81 -7.61
CA ASP A 19 -6.55 6.20 -8.11
C ASP A 19 -5.47 6.44 -9.17
N ASN A 20 -4.39 5.63 -9.15
CA ASN A 20 -3.28 5.69 -10.10
C ASN A 20 -3.32 4.58 -11.17
N ASN A 21 -4.46 3.93 -11.38
CA ASN A 21 -4.63 2.84 -12.37
C ASN A 21 -3.55 1.73 -12.23
N ASP A 22 -3.31 1.29 -10.99
CA ASP A 22 -2.31 0.28 -10.63
C ASP A 22 -0.85 0.66 -10.97
N ASN A 23 -0.58 1.94 -11.25
CA ASN A 23 0.77 2.43 -11.48
C ASN A 23 1.55 2.52 -10.16
N ILE A 24 2.35 1.48 -9.89
CA ILE A 24 3.19 1.35 -8.69
C ILE A 24 4.15 2.55 -8.54
N SER A 25 4.73 3.05 -9.64
CA SER A 25 5.70 4.15 -9.58
C SER A 25 5.04 5.48 -9.23
N ALA A 26 3.84 5.74 -9.77
CA ALA A 26 3.06 6.94 -9.44
C ALA A 26 2.53 6.86 -8.00
N THR A 27 2.01 5.70 -7.60
CA THR A 27 1.54 5.42 -6.23
C THR A 27 2.66 5.62 -5.20
N ALA A 28 3.86 5.08 -5.47
CA ALA A 28 5.00 5.24 -4.56
C ALA A 28 5.37 6.71 -4.37
N ARG A 29 5.36 7.51 -5.45
CA ARG A 29 5.59 8.95 -5.37
C ARG A 29 4.48 9.67 -4.59
N ALA A 30 3.21 9.32 -4.83
CA ALA A 30 2.07 9.88 -4.13
C ALA A 30 2.08 9.57 -2.62
N LEU A 31 2.56 8.38 -2.26
CA LEU A 31 2.73 7.95 -0.86
C LEU A 31 4.05 8.40 -0.23
N GLY A 32 4.89 9.16 -0.96
CA GLY A 32 6.18 9.64 -0.45
C GLY A 32 7.20 8.53 -0.14
N MET A 33 7.07 7.36 -0.76
CA MET A 33 7.93 6.20 -0.51
C MET A 33 8.65 5.71 -1.76
N HIS A 34 9.72 4.94 -1.57
CA HIS A 34 10.42 4.34 -2.69
C HIS A 34 9.60 3.20 -3.32
N ARG A 35 9.62 3.07 -4.66
CA ARG A 35 8.89 2.02 -5.40
C ARG A 35 9.17 0.61 -4.86
N ARG A 36 10.43 0.33 -4.51
CA ARG A 36 10.85 -0.97 -3.94
C ARG A 36 10.21 -1.24 -2.58
N THR A 37 9.99 -0.21 -1.77
CA THR A 37 9.29 -0.32 -0.48
C THR A 37 7.83 -0.68 -0.70
N LEU A 38 7.15 0.03 -1.61
CA LEU A 38 5.76 -0.25 -1.97
C LEU A 38 5.59 -1.69 -2.46
N GLN A 39 6.47 -2.15 -3.37
CA GLN A 39 6.44 -3.53 -3.86
C GLN A 39 6.63 -4.57 -2.75
N ARG A 40 7.55 -4.35 -1.80
CA ARG A 40 7.73 -5.26 -0.66
C ARG A 40 6.51 -5.30 0.25
N LYS A 41 5.87 -4.14 0.48
CA LYS A 41 4.61 -4.08 1.21
C LYS A 41 3.55 -4.89 0.46
N LEU A 42 3.39 -4.68 -0.85
CA LEU A 42 2.44 -5.42 -1.69
C LEU A 42 2.64 -6.94 -1.69
N GLN A 43 3.87 -7.43 -1.61
CA GLN A 43 4.17 -8.86 -1.53
C GLN A 43 3.80 -9.45 -0.16
N LYS A 44 3.95 -8.68 0.91
CA LYS A 44 3.46 -9.03 2.25
C LYS A 44 1.98 -8.70 2.31
N ARG A 45 1.13 -9.57 1.73
CA ARG A 45 -0.32 -9.49 1.97
C ARG A 45 -0.52 -9.41 3.49
N PRO A 46 -1.34 -8.47 4.00
CA PRO A 46 -1.66 -8.47 5.42
C PRO A 46 -2.24 -9.85 5.70
N VAL A 47 -1.55 -10.62 6.55
CA VAL A 47 -2.11 -11.86 7.07
C VAL A 47 -3.38 -11.46 7.81
N SER A 48 -4.54 -11.70 7.20
CA SER A 48 -5.79 -11.80 7.94
C SER A 48 -5.56 -12.90 8.96
N ARG A 49 -5.27 -12.49 10.19
CA ARG A 49 -5.22 -13.40 11.32
C ARG A 49 -6.60 -13.99 11.56
#